data_AF-A0A7W2U2F2-F1
#
_entry.id   AF-A0A7W2U2F2-F1
#
_cell.length_a   1.000
_cell.length_b   1.000
_cell.length_c   1.000
_cell.angle_alpha   90.00
_cell.angle_beta   90.00
_cell.angle_gamma   90.00
#
_symmetry.space_group_name_H-M   'P 1'
#
loop_
_entity.id
_entity.type
_entity.pdbx_description
1 polymer ?
#
loop_
_entity_poly.entity_id
_entity_poly.type
_entity_poly.pdbx_seq_one_letter_code
_entity_poly.pdbx_strand_id
1 'polypeptide(L)' 'MDWLNTLLRPETLALLIPIVAIVGAFSVAALKAHHRHQERIEKIKNGIDPDS' A
#
# COMPACT_ATOMS: atom_id res chain seq x y z
N MET A 1 -7.93 1.54 29.30
CA MET A 1 -7.45 1.94 27.95
C MET A 1 -5.92 2.11 27.98
N ASP A 2 -5.22 1.17 28.61
CA ASP A 2 -3.77 1.31 28.86
C ASP A 2 -2.93 0.99 27.62
N TRP A 3 -3.49 0.21 26.71
CA TRP A 3 -2.91 -0.07 25.40
C TRP A 3 -2.78 1.21 24.55
N LEU A 4 -3.77 2.11 24.60
CA LEU A 4 -3.73 3.38 23.86
C LEU A 4 -2.65 4.32 24.42
N ASN A 5 -2.54 4.39 25.75
CA ASN A 5 -1.50 5.18 26.42
C ASN A 5 -0.10 4.68 26.07
N THR A 6 0.08 3.37 25.88
CA THR A 6 1.37 2.79 25.47
C THR A 6 1.70 3.11 24.01
N LEU A 7 0.70 3.16 23.14
CA LEU A 7 0.84 3.54 21.73
C LEU A 7 1.21 5.01 21.56
N LEU A 8 0.68 5.90 22.40
CA LEU A 8 0.94 7.33 22.37
C LEU A 8 2.24 7.75 23.07
N ARG A 9 2.98 6.79 23.65
CA ARG A 9 4.30 7.07 24.21
C ARG A 9 5.27 7.52 23.11
N PRO A 10 6.07 8.57 23.33
CA PRO A 10 7.00 9.09 22.33
C PRO A 10 7.95 8.02 21.80
N GLU A 11 8.41 7.12 22.68
CA GLU A 11 9.35 6.05 22.33
C GLU A 11 8.71 5.02 21.39
N THR A 12 7.45 4.68 21.64
CA THR A 12 6.68 3.77 20.79
C THR A 12 6.42 4.41 19.42
N LEU A 13 5.98 5.68 19.40
CA LEU A 13 5.70 6.40 18.17
C LEU A 13 6.95 6.58 17.31
N ALA A 14 8.12 6.83 17.92
CA ALA A 14 9.38 6.97 17.20
C ALA A 14 9.72 5.73 16.35
N LEU A 15 9.32 4.53 16.78
CA LEU A 15 9.48 3.29 16.02
C LEU A 15 8.27 2.99 15.12
N LEU A 16 7.06 3.31 15.56
CA LEU A 16 5.83 2.93 14.86
C LEU A 16 5.60 3.80 13.61
N ILE A 17 5.90 5.10 13.68
CA ILE A 17 5.78 6.03 12.55
C ILE A 17 6.58 5.56 11.32
N PRO A 18 7.89 5.27 11.40
CA PRO A 18 8.65 4.84 10.22
C PRO A 18 8.17 3.49 9.68
N ILE A 19 7.73 2.55 10.54
CA ILE A 19 7.15 1.28 10.09
C ILE A 19 5.89 1.53 9.26
N VAL A 20 4.97 2.35 9.78
CA VAL A 20 3.72 2.69 9.07
C VAL A 20 4.03 3.44 7.77
N ALA A 21 5.01 4.34 7.76
CA ALA A 21 5.42 5.05 6.54
C ALA A 21 5.93 4.09 5.46
N ILE A 22 6.78 3.13 5.83
CA ILE A 22 7.30 2.10 4.91
C ILE A 22 6.16 1.24 4.39
N VAL A 23 5.35 0.67 5.29
CA VAL A 23 4.22 -0.19 4.92
C VAL A 23 3.25 0.58 4.03
N GLY A 24 2.94 1.84 4.35
CA GLY A 24 2.08 2.70 3.55
C GLY A 24 2.62 2.94 2.14
N ALA A 25 3.90 3.31 2.01
CA ALA A 25 4.54 3.52 0.71
C ALA A 25 4.50 2.27 -0.17
N PHE A 26 4.86 1.11 0.40
CA PHE A 26 4.82 -0.16 -0.33
C PHE A 26 3.40 -0.61 -0.66
N SER A 27 2.43 -0.36 0.21
CA SER A 27 1.02 -0.71 -0.03
C SER A 27 0.47 0.08 -1.22
N VAL A 28 0.75 1.39 -1.30
CA VAL A 28 0.33 2.23 -2.45
C VAL A 28 1.00 1.75 -3.74
N ALA A 29 2.30 1.45 -3.71
CA ALA A 29 3.01 0.92 -4.88
C ALA A 29 2.43 -0.42 -5.35
N ALA A 30 2.15 -1.33 -4.41
CA ALA A 30 1.57 -2.63 -4.68
C ALA A 30 0.15 -2.51 -5.27
N LEU A 31 -0.69 -1.64 -4.69
CA LEU A 31 -2.04 -1.38 -5.22
C LEU A 31 -2.00 -0.82 -6.64
N LYS A 32 -1.11 0.13 -6.91
CA LYS A 32 -0.93 0.71 -8.26
C LYS A 32 -0.48 -0.34 -9.27
N ALA A 33 0.47 -1.20 -8.89
CA ALA A 33 0.93 -2.30 -9.73
C ALA A 33 -0.20 -3.31 -9.99
N HIS A 34 -1.00 -3.61 -8.97
CA HIS A 34 -2.14 -4.51 -9.08
C HIS A 34 -3.21 -3.97 -10.03
N HIS A 35 -3.58 -2.69 -9.90
CA HIS A 35 -4.53 -2.05 -10.82
C HIS A 35 -4.01 -2.06 -12.25
N ARG A 36 -2.74 -1.70 -12.49
CA ARG A 36 -2.16 -1.76 -13.84
C ARG A 36 -2.19 -3.19 -14.41
N HIS A 37 -2.00 -4.20 -13.56
CA HIS A 37 -2.11 -5.59 -14.00
C HIS A 37 -3.55 -5.95 -14.39
N GLN A 38 -4.54 -5.57 -13.58
CA GLN A 38 -5.96 -5.79 -13.89
C GLN A 38 -6.37 -5.09 -15.20
N GLU A 39 -5.96 -3.84 -15.41
CA GLU A 39 -6.21 -3.10 -16.64
C GLU A 39 -5.64 -3.82 -17.87
N ARG A 40 -4.42 -4.37 -17.77
CA ARG A 40 -3.84 -5.17 -18.86
C ARG A 40 -4.64 -6.44 -19.14
N ILE A 41 -5.12 -7.13 -18.10
CA ILE A 41 -5.97 -8.32 -18.25
C ILE A 41 -7.32 -7.96 -18.90
N GLU A 42 -7.92 -6.84 -18.52
CA GLU A 42 -9.17 -6.36 -19.12
C GLU A 42 -8.99 -5.95 -20.60
N LYS A 43 -7.90 -5.27 -20.94
CA LYS A 43 -7.56 -4.95 -22.34
C LYS A 43 -7.43 -6.23 -23.18
N ILE A 44 -6.69 -7.23 -22.68
CA ILE A 44 -6.56 -8.55 -23.34
C ILE A 44 -7.94 -9.21 -23.52
N LYS A 45 -8.78 -9.20 -22.47
CA LYS A 45 -10.14 -9.78 -22.52
C LYS A 45 -11.02 -9.10 -23.58
N ASN A 46 -10.83 -7.81 -23.79
CA ASN A 46 -11.57 -7.02 -24.78
C ASN A 46 -10.90 -7.02 -26.16
N GLY A 47 -9.82 -7.78 -26.37
CA GLY A 47 -9.10 -7.85 -27.64
C GLY A 47 -8.31 -6.57 -27.99
N ILE A 48 -8.04 -5.71 -27.00
CA ILE A 48 -7.27 -4.48 -27.13
C ILE A 48 -5.81 -4.79 -26.76
N ASP A 49 -4.86 -4.27 -27.55
CA ASP A 49 -3.44 -4.41 -27.25
C ASP A 49 -3.12 -3.71 -25.91
N PRO A 50 -2.63 -4.43 -24.88
CA PRO A 50 -2.35 -3.87 -23.57
C PRO A 50 -1.17 -2.90 -23.54
N ASP A 51 -0.28 -2.95 -24.53
CA ASP A 51 1.02 -2.29 -24.52
C ASP A 51 1.16 -1.20 -25.63
N SER A 52 0.07 -0.92 -26.37
CA SER A 52 -0.03 0.17 -27.35
C SER A 52 -0.42 1.52 -26.76
#